data_AF-A0A0G2IZI5-F1
#
_entry.id   AF-A0A0G2IZI5-F1
#
_cell.length_a   1.000
_cell.length_b   1.000
_cell.length_c   1.000
_cell.angle_alpha   90.00
_cell.angle_beta   90.00
_cell.angle_gamma   90.00
#
_symmetry.space_group_name_H-M   'P 1'
#
loop_
_entity.id
_entity.type
_entity.pdbx_description
1 polymer ?
#
loop_
_entity_poly.entity_id
_entity_poly.type
_entity_poly.pdbx_seq_one_letter_code
_entity_poly.pdbx_strand_id
1 'polypeptide(L)'
;MSESIRIAISGGGMAGASLLHALIKYPHLDVHIFESAAEFKEAGAAVGVARNGLAALNLISASASQCLERAGAVPQRGVRFMLAQGEGRNSMIDEARDEDGQPLTSIVHRAAFLRELLNGVPPERLHASKRLEGVKRAGDGDGPVTLHFTDGTTHE
;
A
#
# COMPACT_ATOMS: atom_id res chain seq x y z
N MET A 1 4.10 25.84 18.79
CA MET A 1 3.40 24.70 18.17
C MET A 1 3.85 24.67 16.73
N SER A 2 4.52 23.62 16.26
CA SER A 2 4.86 23.50 14.84
C SER A 2 3.56 23.45 14.04
N GLU A 3 3.47 24.22 12.95
CA GLU A 3 2.32 24.14 12.05
C GLU A 3 2.15 22.69 11.55
N SER A 4 0.90 22.24 11.44
CA SER A 4 0.58 20.91 10.92
C SER A 4 0.87 20.85 9.43
N ILE A 5 1.56 19.80 8.98
CA ILE A 5 1.80 19.56 7.56
C ILE A 5 0.64 18.73 7.01
N ARG A 6 -0.14 19.31 6.09
CA ARG A 6 -1.23 18.62 5.39
C ARG A 6 -0.67 17.79 4.25
N ILE A 7 -1.11 16.53 4.16
CA ILE A 7 -0.69 15.58 3.13
C ILE A 7 -1.93 14.90 2.56
N ALA A 8 -2.10 14.99 1.24
CA ALA A 8 -3.14 14.27 0.52
C ALA A 8 -2.55 13.15 -0.33
N ILE A 9 -3.06 11.93 -0.15
CA ILE A 9 -2.68 10.73 -0.91
C ILE A 9 -3.82 10.42 -1.90
N SER A 10 -3.57 10.55 -3.20
CA SER A 10 -4.53 10.18 -4.24
C SER A 10 -4.30 8.74 -4.70
N GLY A 11 -5.15 7.83 -4.25
CA GLY A 11 -5.14 6.39 -4.55
C GLY A 11 -5.18 5.54 -3.28
N GLY A 12 -6.28 4.83 -3.05
CA GLY A 12 -6.56 4.00 -1.88
C GLY A 12 -6.11 2.55 -1.97
N GLY A 13 -5.22 2.21 -2.92
CA GLY A 13 -4.64 0.88 -3.04
C GLY A 13 -3.58 0.60 -1.97
N MET A 14 -2.97 -0.59 -2.00
CA MET A 14 -1.98 -1.02 -0.99
C MET A 14 -0.82 -0.02 -0.80
N ALA A 15 -0.30 0.58 -1.88
CA ALA A 15 0.78 1.56 -1.79
C ALA A 15 0.37 2.83 -1.02
N GLY A 16 -0.80 3.40 -1.36
CA GLY A 16 -1.34 4.57 -0.66
C GLY A 16 -1.68 4.28 0.79
N ALA A 17 -2.26 3.11 1.07
CA ALA A 17 -2.54 2.65 2.43
C ALA A 17 -1.25 2.41 3.24
N SER A 18 -0.20 1.86 2.63
CA SER A 18 1.12 1.73 3.28
C SER A 18 1.73 3.09 3.62
N LEU A 19 1.62 4.07 2.71
CA LEU A 19 2.11 5.44 2.96
C LEU A 19 1.30 6.12 4.08
N LEU A 20 -0.03 6.01 4.05
CA LEU A 20 -0.90 6.52 5.12
C LEU A 20 -0.52 5.91 6.47
N HIS A 21 -0.39 4.59 6.53
CA HIS A 21 0.01 3.87 7.75
C HIS A 21 1.37 4.34 8.28
N ALA A 22 2.32 4.62 7.38
CA ALA A 22 3.63 5.14 7.75
C ALA A 22 3.56 6.53 8.39
N LEU A 23 2.70 7.41 7.87
CA LEU A 23 2.67 8.82 8.23
C LEU A 23 1.71 9.13 9.38
N ILE A 24 0.61 8.39 9.52
CA ILE A 24 -0.49 8.72 10.46
C ILE A 24 -0.07 8.72 11.93
N LYS A 25 1.01 8.01 12.27
CA LYS A 25 1.56 7.94 13.63
C LYS A 25 2.22 9.25 14.09
N TYR A 26 2.47 10.20 13.20
CA TYR A 26 3.14 11.47 13.52
C TYR A 26 2.11 12.58 13.79
N PRO A 27 2.03 13.14 15.03
CA PRO A 27 0.98 14.10 15.39
C PRO A 27 1.01 15.42 14.64
N HIS A 28 2.14 15.77 14.01
CA HIS A 28 2.30 17.00 13.23
C HIS A 28 1.94 16.81 11.74
N LEU A 29 1.49 15.61 11.34
CA LEU A 29 1.06 15.31 9.98
C LEU A 29 -0.46 15.09 9.95
N ASP A 30 -1.13 15.89 9.13
CA ASP A 30 -2.55 15.74 8.83
C ASP A 30 -2.71 15.05 7.48
N VAL A 31 -2.88 13.73 7.51
CA VAL A 31 -2.79 12.87 6.32
C VAL A 31 -4.16 12.31 5.94
N HIS A 32 -4.56 12.58 4.71
CA HIS A 32 -5.83 12.16 4.12
C HIS A 32 -5.57 11.28 2.90
N ILE A 33 -6.38 10.22 2.71
CA ILE A 33 -6.32 9.36 1.52
C ILE A 33 -7.64 9.42 0.76
N PHE A 34 -7.53 9.52 -0.56
CA PHE A 34 -8.65 9.65 -1.49
C PHE A 34 -8.65 8.46 -2.45
N GLU A 35 -9.79 7.80 -2.60
CA GLU A 35 -9.98 6.67 -3.52
C GLU A 35 -11.12 6.94 -4.49
N SER A 36 -10.89 6.65 -5.76
CA SER A 36 -11.88 6.80 -6.83
C SER A 36 -13.07 5.84 -6.72
N ALA A 37 -12.85 4.63 -6.21
CA ALA A 37 -13.89 3.64 -5.98
C ALA A 37 -14.81 4.02 -4.81
N ALA A 38 -16.03 3.49 -4.81
CA ALA A 38 -17.01 3.74 -3.76
C ALA A 38 -16.63 3.20 -2.38
N GLU A 39 -15.63 2.32 -2.33
CA GLU A 39 -15.11 1.71 -1.11
C GLU A 39 -13.62 1.39 -1.29
N PHE A 40 -12.88 1.41 -0.19
CA PHE A 40 -11.49 0.92 -0.16
C PHE A 40 -11.51 -0.60 -0.27
N LYS A 41 -11.19 -1.11 -1.46
CA LYS A 41 -11.14 -2.54 -1.73
C LYS A 41 -10.03 -2.90 -2.69
N GLU A 42 -9.69 -4.18 -2.66
CA GLU A 42 -8.80 -4.80 -3.62
C GLU A 42 -9.45 -6.04 -4.20
N ALA A 43 -9.04 -6.40 -5.43
CA ALA A 43 -9.50 -7.64 -6.06
C ALA A 43 -8.99 -8.86 -5.28
N GLY A 44 -9.75 -9.97 -5.34
CA GLY A 44 -9.53 -11.20 -4.56
C GLY A 44 -8.31 -12.06 -4.95
N ALA A 45 -7.24 -11.44 -5.44
CA ALA A 45 -6.02 -12.13 -5.84
C ALA A 45 -4.98 -12.11 -4.72
N ALA A 46 -4.14 -13.14 -4.68
CA ALA A 46 -2.95 -13.15 -3.85
C ALA A 46 -1.82 -12.34 -4.50
N VAL A 47 -0.92 -11.80 -3.66
CA VAL A 47 0.31 -11.15 -4.09
C VAL A 47 1.49 -11.70 -3.28
N GLY A 48 2.64 -11.87 -3.93
CA GLY A 48 3.90 -12.17 -3.27
C GLY A 48 4.64 -10.89 -2.90
N VAL A 49 4.94 -10.70 -1.63
CA VAL A 49 5.82 -9.64 -1.12
C VAL A 49 7.23 -10.21 -0.97
N ALA A 50 8.12 -9.87 -1.90
CA ALA A 50 9.51 -10.33 -1.89
C ALA A 50 10.34 -9.68 -0.76
N ARG A 51 11.56 -10.19 -0.53
CA ARG A 51 12.48 -9.74 0.53
C ARG A 51 12.61 -8.22 0.66
N ASN A 52 12.76 -7.51 -0.45
CA ASN A 52 12.88 -6.05 -0.45
C ASN A 52 11.60 -5.35 0.05
N GLY A 53 10.43 -5.87 -0.33
CA GLY A 53 9.14 -5.39 0.19
C GLY A 53 8.96 -5.68 1.68
N LEU A 54 9.35 -6.88 2.13
CA LEU A 54 9.32 -7.23 3.56
C LEU A 54 10.27 -6.34 4.38
N ALA A 55 11.46 -6.07 3.87
CA ALA A 55 12.41 -5.14 4.47
C ALA A 55 11.84 -3.72 4.54
N ALA A 56 11.20 -3.24 3.46
CA ALA A 56 10.57 -1.93 3.45
C ALA A 56 9.43 -1.80 4.48
N LEU A 57 8.59 -2.83 4.65
CA LEU A 57 7.55 -2.84 5.69
C LEU A 57 8.16 -2.72 7.09
N ASN A 58 9.24 -3.46 7.37
CA ASN A 58 9.95 -3.35 8.66
C ASN A 58 10.52 -1.95 8.91
N LEU A 59 10.99 -1.27 7.86
CA LEU A 59 11.51 0.11 7.95
C LEU A 59 10.40 1.15 8.13
N ILE A 60 9.21 0.92 7.57
CA ILE A 60 8.03 1.79 7.77
C ILE A 60 7.61 1.76 9.24
N SER A 61 7.37 0.57 9.79
CA SER A 61 7.11 0.33 11.21
C SER A 61 6.99 -1.17 11.50
N ALA A 62 7.22 -1.55 12.76
CA ALA A 62 6.89 -2.89 13.23
C ALA A 62 5.41 -3.23 13.03
N SER A 63 4.51 -2.25 13.15
CA SER A 63 3.07 -2.45 12.94
C SER A 63 2.71 -2.80 11.49
N ALA A 64 3.44 -2.28 10.50
CA ALA A 64 3.18 -2.55 9.09
C ALA A 64 3.48 -4.02 8.73
N SER A 65 4.57 -4.57 9.27
CA SER A 65 4.87 -6.00 9.13
C SER A 65 3.85 -6.88 9.86
N GLN A 66 3.38 -6.46 11.03
CA GLN A 66 2.31 -7.17 11.74
C GLN A 66 0.97 -7.11 11.00
N CYS A 67 0.67 -6.05 10.25
CA CYS A 67 -0.50 -6.01 9.36
C CYS A 67 -0.44 -7.13 8.31
N LEU A 68 0.75 -7.41 7.77
CA LEU A 68 0.95 -8.50 6.81
C LEU A 68 0.68 -9.87 7.46
N GLU A 69 1.17 -10.09 8.67
CA GLU A 69 0.94 -11.33 9.44
C GLU A 69 -0.55 -11.52 9.77
N ARG A 70 -1.22 -10.48 10.29
CA ARG A 70 -2.66 -10.52 10.62
C ARG A 70 -3.54 -10.72 9.38
N ALA A 71 -3.09 -10.26 8.22
CA ALA A 71 -3.75 -10.51 6.94
C ALA A 71 -3.63 -11.97 6.45
N GLY A 72 -2.95 -12.84 7.21
CA GLY A 72 -2.80 -14.25 6.91
C GLY A 72 -1.71 -14.55 5.88
N ALA A 73 -0.66 -13.72 5.83
CA ALA A 73 0.45 -13.94 4.91
C ALA A 73 1.18 -15.25 5.22
N VAL A 74 1.47 -16.03 4.17
CA VAL A 74 2.18 -17.30 4.26
C VAL A 74 3.61 -17.13 3.75
N PRO A 75 4.63 -17.22 4.61
CA PRO A 75 6.03 -17.13 4.19
C PRO A 75 6.42 -18.34 3.34
N GLN A 76 7.08 -18.10 2.22
CA GLN A 76 7.63 -19.12 1.33
C GLN A 76 9.15 -19.19 1.52
N ARG A 77 9.63 -20.40 1.81
CA ARG A 77 11.06 -20.69 2.02
C ARG A 77 11.77 -21.15 0.76
N GLY A 78 11.01 -21.48 -0.28
CA GLY A 78 11.54 -21.87 -1.58
C GLY A 78 10.60 -21.45 -2.70
N VAL A 79 11.17 -21.14 -3.87
CA VAL A 79 10.43 -20.87 -5.10
C VAL A 79 11.08 -21.66 -6.23
N ARG A 80 10.25 -22.39 -6.99
CA ARG A 80 10.70 -23.16 -8.16
C ARG A 80 10.22 -22.47 -9.42
N PHE A 81 11.13 -22.31 -10.38
CA PHE A 81 10.83 -21.78 -11.70
C PHE A 81 10.69 -22.96 -12.66
N MET A 82 9.49 -23.15 -13.19
CA MET A 82 9.15 -24.28 -14.06
C MET A 82 8.91 -23.79 -15.48
N LEU A 83 9.41 -24.53 -16.48
CA LEU A 83 9.13 -24.23 -17.89
C LEU A 83 7.71 -24.65 -18.23
N ALA A 84 6.80 -23.69 -18.39
CA ALA A 84 5.39 -23.96 -18.64
C ALA A 84 5.14 -24.56 -20.04
N GLN A 85 5.90 -24.14 -21.06
CA GLN A 85 5.68 -24.53 -22.46
C GLN A 85 6.99 -24.49 -23.25
N GLY A 86 7.11 -25.36 -24.26
CA GLY A 86 8.27 -25.45 -25.16
C GLY A 86 8.94 -26.83 -25.11
N GLU A 87 10.11 -26.94 -25.73
CA GLU A 87 11.01 -28.08 -25.54
C GLU A 87 11.46 -28.12 -24.07
N GLY A 88 11.32 -29.27 -23.41
CA GLY A 88 11.57 -29.39 -21.97
C GLY A 88 10.43 -28.88 -21.08
N ARG A 89 9.18 -28.79 -21.57
CA ARG A 89 8.01 -28.45 -20.73
C ARG A 89 7.97 -29.26 -19.42
N ASN A 90 7.47 -28.66 -18.35
CA ASN A 90 7.43 -29.20 -16.99
C ASN A 90 8.80 -29.50 -16.36
N SER A 91 9.90 -29.09 -16.99
CA SER A 91 11.22 -29.14 -16.35
C SER A 91 11.40 -27.97 -15.38
N MET A 92 12.22 -28.19 -14.36
CA MET A 92 12.65 -27.14 -13.44
C MET A 92 13.83 -26.41 -14.05
N ILE A 93 13.68 -25.09 -14.25
CA ILE A 93 14.71 -24.22 -14.80
C ILE A 93 15.64 -23.75 -13.68
N ASP A 94 15.07 -23.42 -12.52
CA ASP A 94 15.79 -22.88 -11.38
C ASP A 94 15.01 -23.10 -10.07
N GLU A 95 15.72 -23.04 -8.94
CA GLU A 95 15.15 -23.10 -7.60
C GLU A 95 15.86 -22.11 -6.67
N ALA A 96 15.09 -21.18 -6.11
CA ALA A 96 15.55 -20.33 -5.02
C ALA A 96 15.15 -20.95 -3.67
N ARG A 97 16.06 -20.96 -2.70
CA ARG A 97 15.81 -21.40 -1.32
C ARG A 97 16.28 -20.34 -0.32
N ASP A 98 15.81 -20.43 0.91
CA ASP A 98 16.28 -19.57 1.99
C ASP A 98 17.65 -20.03 2.50
N GLU A 99 18.71 -19.28 2.18
CA GLU A 99 20.06 -19.56 2.69
C GLU A 99 20.25 -19.01 4.11
N ASP A 100 19.65 -17.86 4.40
CA ASP A 100 19.80 -17.13 5.68
C ASP A 100 18.66 -17.39 6.68
N GLY A 101 17.81 -18.39 6.43
CA GLY A 101 16.63 -18.70 7.25
C GLY A 101 15.49 -17.67 7.21
N GLN A 102 15.61 -16.64 6.37
CA GLN A 102 14.59 -15.62 6.15
C GLN A 102 13.70 -15.99 4.94
N PRO A 103 12.37 -15.75 4.97
CA PRO A 103 11.48 -16.02 3.84
C PRO A 103 11.91 -15.31 2.55
N LEU A 104 11.79 -15.98 1.40
CA LEU A 104 12.05 -15.39 0.08
C LEU A 104 10.94 -14.42 -0.34
N THR A 105 9.70 -14.81 -0.05
CA THR A 105 8.50 -14.02 -0.30
C THR A 105 7.43 -14.42 0.72
N SER A 106 6.51 -13.51 1.03
CA SER A 106 5.29 -13.83 1.76
C SER A 106 4.09 -13.65 0.83
N ILE A 107 3.25 -14.68 0.72
CA ILE A 107 2.06 -14.63 -0.12
C ILE A 107 0.87 -14.21 0.74
N VAL A 108 0.14 -13.18 0.34
CA VAL A 108 -1.01 -12.65 1.09
C VAL A 108 -2.17 -12.31 0.16
N HIS A 109 -3.41 -12.40 0.65
CA HIS A 109 -4.58 -11.92 -0.08
C HIS A 109 -4.62 -10.38 -0.08
N ARG A 110 -4.65 -9.74 -1.26
CA ARG A 110 -4.55 -8.28 -1.38
C ARG A 110 -5.59 -7.52 -0.55
N ALA A 111 -6.85 -7.96 -0.60
CA ALA A 111 -7.93 -7.31 0.14
C ALA A 111 -7.81 -7.47 1.67
N ALA A 112 -7.20 -8.56 2.14
CA ALA A 112 -6.98 -8.75 3.57
C ALA A 112 -5.86 -7.81 4.04
N PHE A 113 -4.78 -7.71 3.26
CA PHE A 113 -3.67 -6.83 3.59
C PHE A 113 -4.06 -5.34 3.56
N LEU A 114 -4.80 -4.90 2.54
CA LEU A 114 -5.33 -3.54 2.51
C LEU A 114 -6.18 -3.22 3.74
N ARG A 115 -7.07 -4.14 4.14
CA ARG A 115 -7.92 -3.97 5.32
C ARG A 115 -7.09 -3.80 6.59
N GLU A 116 -6.06 -4.62 6.77
CA GLU A 116 -5.16 -4.52 7.93
C GLU A 116 -4.35 -3.22 7.95
N LEU A 117 -3.94 -2.69 6.78
CA LEU A 117 -3.23 -1.40 6.71
C LEU A 117 -4.11 -0.21 7.10
N LEU A 118 -5.38 -0.24 6.70
CA LEU A 118 -6.37 0.81 6.97
C LEU A 118 -7.06 0.65 8.34
N ASN A 119 -6.86 -0.49 9.02
CA ASN A 119 -7.46 -0.74 10.31
C ASN A 119 -6.97 0.29 11.35
N GLY A 120 -7.89 0.91 12.08
CA GLY A 120 -7.60 1.94 13.08
C GLY A 120 -7.35 3.34 12.52
N VAL A 121 -7.44 3.54 11.20
CA VAL A 121 -7.42 4.89 10.61
C VAL A 121 -8.77 5.57 10.90
N PRO A 122 -8.77 6.82 11.43
CA PRO A 122 -10.00 7.57 11.64
C PRO A 122 -10.79 7.78 10.33
N PRO A 123 -12.11 7.54 10.30
CA PRO A 123 -12.92 7.62 9.08
C PRO A 123 -12.84 8.97 8.36
N GLU A 124 -12.65 10.07 9.09
CA GLU A 124 -12.50 11.43 8.54
C GLU A 124 -11.24 11.61 7.67
N ARG A 125 -10.28 10.67 7.75
CA ARG A 125 -9.07 10.64 6.90
C ARG A 125 -9.23 9.75 5.67
N LEU A 126 -10.34 9.00 5.56
CA LEU A 126 -10.61 8.03 4.50
C LEU A 126 -11.73 8.52 3.57
N HIS A 127 -11.37 8.92 2.35
CA HIS A 127 -12.30 9.54 1.41
C HIS A 127 -12.53 8.65 0.18
N ALA A 128 -13.61 7.86 0.18
CA ALA A 128 -14.02 7.08 -0.98
C ALA A 128 -14.84 7.93 -1.98
N SER A 129 -15.04 7.43 -3.20
CA SER A 129 -15.72 8.12 -4.30
C SER A 129 -15.08 9.46 -4.72
N LYS A 130 -13.78 9.62 -4.46
CA LYS A 130 -12.98 10.81 -4.77
C LYS A 130 -11.99 10.53 -5.89
N ARG A 131 -12.50 10.54 -7.13
CA ARG A 131 -11.66 10.48 -8.33
C ARG A 131 -11.06 11.86 -8.59
N LEU A 132 -9.74 11.96 -8.48
CA LEU A 132 -8.99 13.19 -8.77
C LEU A 132 -9.14 13.55 -10.25
N GLU A 133 -9.57 14.78 -10.51
CA GLU A 133 -9.72 15.39 -11.84
C GLU A 133 -8.57 16.37 -12.13
N GLY A 134 -8.15 17.13 -11.12
CA GLY A 134 -7.10 18.14 -11.30
C GLY A 134 -6.49 18.60 -9.99
N VAL A 135 -5.32 19.23 -10.11
CA VAL A 135 -4.55 19.77 -8.99
C VAL A 135 -4.20 21.21 -9.33
N LYS A 136 -4.55 22.16 -8.46
CA LYS A 136 -4.18 23.58 -8.60
C LYS A 136 -3.27 23.97 -7.45
N ARG A 137 -2.19 24.68 -7.76
CA ARG A 137 -1.33 25.31 -6.76
C ARG A 137 -1.76 26.75 -6.58
N ALA A 138 -1.83 27.22 -5.34
CA ALA A 138 -2.03 28.64 -5.07
C ALA A 138 -0.71 29.42 -5.32
N GLY A 139 -0.75 30.45 -6.17
CA GLY A 139 0.35 31.39 -6.38
C GLY A 139 1.61 30.80 -7.05
N ASP A 140 2.75 31.46 -6.80
CA ASP A 140 4.00 31.30 -7.56
C ASP A 140 4.93 30.16 -7.07
N GLY A 141 4.46 29.25 -6.21
CA GLY A 141 5.19 28.00 -5.91
C GLY A 141 5.08 27.44 -4.48
N ASP A 142 4.82 28.29 -3.49
CA ASP A 142 4.84 27.93 -2.05
C ASP A 142 3.46 27.88 -1.38
N GLY A 143 2.38 28.09 -2.14
CA GLY A 143 1.02 28.04 -1.61
C GLY A 143 0.46 26.61 -1.49
N PRO A 144 -0.66 26.45 -0.75
CA PRO A 144 -1.33 25.17 -0.63
C PRO A 144 -1.82 24.64 -1.99
N VAL A 145 -2.06 23.34 -2.01
CA VAL A 145 -2.52 22.63 -3.20
C VAL A 145 -4.00 22.33 -3.05
N THR A 146 -4.81 22.67 -4.05
CA THR A 146 -6.22 22.31 -4.11
C THR A 146 -6.43 21.13 -5.06
N LEU A 147 -6.99 20.04 -4.55
CA LEU A 147 -7.47 18.90 -5.30
C LEU A 147 -8.90 19.17 -5.79
N HIS A 148 -9.16 18.87 -7.05
CA HIS A 148 -10.49 18.90 -7.67
C HIS A 148 -10.91 17.48 -8.01
N PHE A 149 -12.13 17.09 -7.63
CA PHE A 149 -12.68 15.76 -7.87
C PHE A 149 -13.83 15.80 -8.87
N THR A 150 -14.08 14.67 -9.54
CA THR A 150 -15.12 14.56 -10.57
C THR A 150 -16.55 14.74 -10.07
N ASP A 151 -16.77 14.70 -8.74
CA ASP A 151 -18.06 14.98 -8.11
C ASP A 151 -18.30 16.48 -7.87
N GLY A 152 -17.39 17.35 -8.33
CA GLY A 152 -17.43 18.80 -8.17
C GLY A 152 -16.92 19.30 -6.81
N THR A 153 -16.53 18.40 -5.90
CA THR A 153 -15.95 18.80 -4.61
C THR A 153 -14.45 19.10 -4.71
N THR A 154 -13.93 19.79 -3.70
CA THR A 154 -12.52 20.15 -3.60
C THR A 154 -11.95 19.86 -2.21
N HIS A 155 -10.64 19.64 -2.12
CA HIS A 155 -9.91 19.54 -0.86
C HIS A 155 -8.60 20.34 -0.95
N GLU A 156 -8.23 21.03 0.13
CA GLU A 156 -6.95 21.73 0.25
C GLU A 156 -6.01 20.99 1.22
#